data_AF-A0A315XH31-F1
#
_entry.id   AF-A0A315XH31-F1
#
_cell.length_a   1.000
_cell.length_b   1.000
_cell.length_c   1.000
_cell.angle_alpha   90.00
_cell.angle_beta   90.00
_cell.angle_gamma   90.00
#
_symmetry.space_group_name_H-M   'P 1'
#
loop_
_entity.id
_entity.type
_entity.pdbx_description
1 polymer ?
#
loop_
_entity_poly.entity_id
_entity_poly.type
_entity_poly.pdbx_seq_one_letter_code
_entity_poly.pdbx_strand_id
1 'polypeptide(L)' 'MVRLEREGNSFVFITGKTQAVQDINILLIALSELQSNTPDASKIKEGLLFIENSNECDIRNEIKNLLRKALESEGL' A
#
# COMPACT_ATOMS: atom_id res chain seq x y z
N MET A 1 -3.51 7.67 -13.23
CA MET A 1 -3.08 8.82 -14.04
C MET A 1 -3.56 8.59 -15.47
N VAL A 2 -4.01 9.62 -16.19
CA VAL A 2 -4.33 9.49 -17.62
C VAL A 2 -3.37 10.41 -18.37
N ARG A 3 -2.58 9.84 -19.28
CA ARG A 3 -1.68 10.61 -20.13
C ARG A 3 -1.87 10.19 -21.58
N LEU A 4 -1.97 11.19 -22.43
CA LEU A 4 -2.00 11.03 -23.88
C LEU A 4 -0.56 11.16 -24.37
N GLU A 5 -0.03 10.10 -24.98
CA GLU A 5 1.29 10.14 -25.59
C GLU A 5 1.17 10.00 -27.11
N ARG A 6 1.98 10.76 -27.85
CA ARG A 6 2.00 10.72 -29.31
C ARG A 6 3.09 9.75 -29.75
N GLU A 7 2.69 8.70 -30.44
CA GLU A 7 3.60 7.72 -31.02
C GLU A 7 3.45 7.78 -32.56
N GLY A 8 4.38 8.48 -33.20
CA GLY A 8 4.31 8.77 -34.64
C GLY A 8 3.07 9.59 -35.03
N ASN A 9 2.22 8.99 -35.89
CA ASN A 9 0.98 9.58 -36.39
C ASN A 9 -0.27 9.19 -35.59
N SER A 10 -0.11 8.48 -34.47
CA SER A 10 -1.23 8.03 -33.63
C SER A 10 -1.11 8.58 -32.20
N PHE A 11 -2.24 8.67 -31.51
CA PHE A 11 -2.31 8.98 -30.08
C PHE A 11 -2.60 7.71 -29.31
N VAL A 12 -1.77 7.42 -28.32
CA VAL A 12 -1.94 6.28 -27.43
C VAL A 12 -2.53 6.77 -26.11
N PHE A 13 -3.69 6.21 -25.74
CA PHE A 13 -4.32 6.44 -24.45
C PHE A 13 -3.73 5.48 -23.42
N ILE A 14 -2.92 6.01 -22.51
CA ILE A 14 -2.39 5.21 -21.40
C ILE A 14 -3.34 5.37 -20.22
N THR A 15 -4.23 4.38 -20.03
CA THR A 15 -5.14 4.28 -18.88
C THR A 15 -4.56 3.32 -17.85
N GLY A 16 -3.56 3.78 -17.11
CA GLY A 16 -3.03 3.06 -15.95
C GLY A 16 -3.70 3.56 -14.69
N LYS A 17 -4.41 2.68 -13.96
CA LYS A 17 -4.42 2.83 -12.50
C LYS A 17 -2.95 2.66 -12.10
N THR A 18 -2.28 3.77 -11.83
CA THR A 18 -1.06 3.74 -11.02
C THR A 18 -1.54 3.24 -9.67
N GLN A 19 -1.64 1.92 -9.51
CA GLN A 19 -1.59 1.31 -8.19
C GLN A 19 -0.25 1.79 -7.66
N ALA A 20 -0.28 2.85 -6.86
CA ALA A 20 0.84 3.13 -5.98
C ALA A 20 1.07 1.80 -5.27
N VAL A 21 2.26 1.23 -5.46
CA VAL A 21 2.69 0.06 -4.68
C VAL A 21 2.50 0.49 -3.24
N GLN A 22 1.40 0.05 -2.66
CA GLN A 22 0.97 0.48 -1.36
C GLN A 22 1.83 -0.32 -0.39
N ASP A 23 2.82 0.33 0.20
CA ASP A 23 3.70 -0.32 1.16
C ASP A 23 2.91 -0.62 2.44
N ILE A 24 2.69 -1.90 2.72
CA ILE A 24 2.04 -2.39 3.92
C ILE A 24 2.71 -1.90 5.22
N ASN A 25 3.97 -1.45 5.17
CA ASN A 25 4.61 -0.75 6.29
C ASN A 25 3.82 0.48 6.75
N ILE A 26 3.10 1.18 5.86
CA ILE A 26 2.25 2.32 6.22
C ILE A 26 1.15 1.87 7.18
N LEU A 27 0.52 0.72 6.90
CA LEU A 27 -0.49 0.13 7.76
C LEU A 27 0.11 -0.31 9.10
N LEU A 28 1.30 -0.94 9.10
CA LEU A 28 1.98 -1.36 10.32
C LEU A 28 2.35 -0.18 11.22
N ILE A 29 2.86 0.90 10.63
CA ILE A 29 3.19 2.14 11.34
C ILE A 29 1.93 2.72 11.97
N ALA A 30 0.84 2.87 11.20
CA ALA A 30 -0.42 3.38 11.72
C ALA A 30 -0.97 2.54 12.88
N LEU A 31 -0.85 1.20 12.80
CA LEU A 31 -1.23 0.29 13.88
C LEU A 31 -0.34 0.42 15.12
N SER A 32 0.97 0.62 14.93
CA SER A 32 1.91 0.82 16.04
C SER A 32 1.63 2.12 16.81
N GLU A 33 1.17 3.17 16.11
CA GLU A 33 0.80 4.44 16.74
C GLU A 33 -0.42 4.30 17.68
N LEU A 34 -1.29 3.31 17.47
CA LEU A 34 -2.40 3.03 18.40
C LEU A 34 -1.93 2.51 19.76
N GLN A 35 -0.71 1.97 19.84
CA GLN A 35 -0.08 1.51 21.08
C GLN A 35 0.82 2.57 21.70
N SER A 36 1.00 3.73 21.04
CA SER A 36 1.81 4.83 21.51
C SER A 36 1.08 5.63 22.60
N ASN A 37 1.84 6.12 23.59
CA ASN A 37 1.31 7.06 24.60
C ASN A 37 1.00 8.44 24.01
N THR A 38 1.59 8.77 22.85
CA THR A 38 1.36 10.01 22.11
C THR A 38 1.20 9.71 20.63
N PRO A 39 0.00 9.28 20.19
CA PRO A 39 -0.23 8.86 18.81
C PRO A 39 -0.08 10.02 17.82
N ASP A 40 0.61 9.77 16.70
CA ASP A 40 0.64 10.71 15.58
C ASP A 40 -0.60 10.56 14.69
N ALA A 41 -1.48 11.55 14.75
CA ALA A 41 -2.70 11.60 13.95
C ALA A 41 -2.45 11.60 12.43
N SER A 42 -1.28 12.06 11.97
CA SER A 42 -0.92 12.07 10.54
C SER A 42 -0.68 10.66 10.04
N LYS A 43 0.08 9.86 10.80
CA LYS A 43 0.35 8.46 10.48
C LYS A 43 -0.90 7.58 10.54
N ILE A 44 -1.81 7.85 11.48
CA ILE A 44 -3.12 7.18 11.55
C ILE A 44 -3.95 7.49 10.30
N LYS A 45 -3.96 8.74 9.84
CA LYS A 45 -4.65 9.14 8.59
C LYS A 45 -4.04 8.48 7.35
N GLU A 46 -2.71 8.33 7.30
CA GLU A 46 -2.04 7.60 6.22
C GLU A 46 -2.45 6.13 6.19
N GLY A 47 -2.58 5.48 7.37
CA GLY A 47 -3.11 4.11 7.47
C GLY A 47 -4.56 3.98 7.02
N LEU A 48 -5.41 4.96 7.31
CA LEU A 48 -6.80 4.99 6.81
C LEU A 48 -6.84 5.14 5.29
N LEU A 49 -6.04 6.07 4.74
CA LEU A 49 -5.93 6.30 3.31
C LEU A 49 -5.39 5.06 2.58
N PHE A 50 -4.49 4.31 3.21
CA PHE A 50 -4.04 3.02 2.70
C PHE A 50 -5.21 2.04 2.56
N ILE A 51 -6.03 1.86 3.60
CA ILE A 51 -7.19 0.95 3.57
C ILE A 51 -8.20 1.40 2.50
N GLU A 52 -8.52 2.68 2.41
CA GLU A 52 -9.46 3.21 1.41
C GLU A 52 -8.99 2.99 -0.03
N ASN A 53 -7.69 3.04 -0.26
CA ASN A 53 -7.09 2.83 -1.58
C ASN A 53 -6.73 1.36 -1.85
N SER A 54 -6.90 0.46 -0.88
CA SER A 54 -6.58 -0.96 -1.00
C SER A 54 -7.65 -1.79 -1.72
N ASN A 55 -8.62 -1.16 -2.38
CA ASN A 55 -9.77 -1.81 -3.04
C ASN A 55 -9.44 -2.97 -4.01
N GLU A 56 -8.18 -3.12 -4.45
CA GLU A 56 -7.72 -4.20 -5.31
C GLU A 56 -6.62 -5.08 -4.65
N CYS A 57 -6.10 -4.70 -3.49
CA CYS A 57 -5.13 -5.50 -2.74
C CYS A 57 -5.84 -6.26 -1.61
N ASP A 58 -5.78 -7.61 -1.64
CA ASP A 58 -6.24 -8.40 -0.51
C ASP A 58 -5.21 -8.28 0.62
N ILE A 59 -5.35 -7.22 1.44
CA ILE A 59 -4.51 -6.92 2.61
C ILE A 59 -4.26 -8.18 3.46
N ARG A 60 -5.25 -9.10 3.53
CA ARG A 60 -5.10 -10.35 4.29
C ARG A 60 -3.99 -11.24 3.74
N ASN A 61 -3.85 -11.34 2.42
CA ASN A 61 -2.78 -12.12 1.80
C ASN A 61 -1.42 -11.47 2.04
N GLU A 62 -1.37 -10.15 2.06
CA GLU A 62 -0.16 -9.37 2.27
C GLU A 62 0.35 -9.51 3.72
N ILE A 63 -0.56 -9.40 4.70
CA ILE A 63 -0.29 -9.71 6.11
C ILE A 63 0.14 -11.17 6.27
N LYS A 64 -0.57 -12.13 5.64
CA LYS A 64 -0.25 -13.56 5.72
C LYS A 64 1.14 -13.85 5.18
N ASN A 65 1.54 -13.21 4.08
CA ASN A 65 2.87 -13.37 3.49
C ASN A 65 3.96 -12.76 4.38
N LEU A 66 3.72 -11.60 4.99
CA LEU A 66 4.64 -11.01 5.97
C LEU A 66 4.86 -11.94 7.17
N LEU A 67 3.78 -12.46 7.75
CA LEU A 67 3.86 -13.38 8.89
C LEU A 67 4.59 -14.67 8.52
N ARG A 68 4.34 -15.24 7.33
CA ARG A 68 5.07 -16.40 6.82
C ARG A 68 6.56 -16.12 6.67
N LYS A 69 6.92 -14.99 6.05
CA LYS A 69 8.33 -14.59 5.90
C LYS A 69 9.03 -14.41 7.24
N ALA A 70 8.34 -13.84 8.24
CA ALA A 70 8.90 -13.68 9.57
C ALA A 70 9.22 -15.05 10.20
N LEU A 71 8.28 -16.00 10.14
CA LEU A 71 8.49 -17.38 10.61
C LEU A 71 9.63 -18.09 9.85
N GLU A 72 9.70 -17.93 8.53
CA GLU A 72 10.75 -18.52 7.69
C GLU A 72 12.12 -17.88 7.95
N SER A 73 12.17 -16.60 8.34
CA SER A 73 13.42 -15.87 8.63
C SER A 73 13.99 -16.15 10.02
N GLU A 74 13.16 -16.54 10.98
CA GLU A 74 13.59 -16.86 12.35
C GLU A 74 13.98 -18.32 12.58
N GLY A 75 13.88 -19.19 11.56
CA GLY A 75 14.42 -20.56 11.65
C GLY A 75 13.95 -21.34 12.89
N LEU A 76 12.64 -21.37 13.13
CA LEU A 76 11.97 -22.40 13.93
C LEU A 76 11.65 -23.63 13.08
#